data_AF-A0A958X4H0-F1
#
_entry.id   AF-A0A958X4H0-F1
#
_cell.length_a   1.000
_cell.length_b   1.000
_cell.length_c   1.000
_cell.angle_alpha   90.00
_cell.angle_beta   90.00
_cell.angle_gamma   90.00
#
_symmetry.space_group_name_H-M   'P 1'
#
loop_
_entity.id
_entity.type
_entity.pdbx_description
1 polymer ?
#
loop_
_entity_poly.entity_id
_entity_poly.type
_entity_poly.pdbx_seq_one_letter_code
_entity_poly.pdbx_strand_id
1 'polypeptide(L)'
;MEITSKELQINKLQQVLKLTFGIVPIAAGADKFLNLLTQWDEYLSPGLAGLLPISASTFMMVVGVVEIVAGILVFTKTRLGAYIVSAWLVLIALSLLFTWHHVDVAVRDLVMAVAAFTLAKLTEISVSQPTNRRYGKLEVQSQNP
;
A
#
# COMPACT_ATOMS: atom_id res chain seq x y z
N MET A 1 -12.74 5.39 29.69
CA MET A 1 -13.33 6.11 28.54
C MET A 1 -12.25 6.57 27.54
N GLU A 2 -11.12 7.13 28.00
CA GLU A 2 -10.04 7.63 27.13
C GLU A 2 -9.32 6.55 26.30
N ILE A 3 -9.12 5.33 26.83
CA ILE A 3 -8.46 4.25 26.08
C ILE A 3 -9.32 3.81 24.88
N THR A 4 -10.63 3.68 25.08
CA THR A 4 -11.59 3.28 24.04
C THR A 4 -11.66 4.29 22.89
N SER A 5 -11.54 5.59 23.17
CA SER A 5 -11.53 6.62 22.12
C SER A 5 -10.23 6.59 21.29
N LYS A 6 -9.07 6.36 21.92
CA LYS A 6 -7.77 6.21 21.22
C LYS A 6 -7.76 4.99 20.30
N GLU A 7 -8.26 3.85 20.75
CA GLU A 7 -8.38 2.65 19.92
C GLU A 7 -9.29 2.88 18.70
N LEU A 8 -10.42 3.57 18.89
CA LEU A 8 -11.30 3.93 17.79
C LEU A 8 -10.61 4.85 16.78
N GLN A 9 -9.81 5.81 17.25
CA GLN A 9 -9.03 6.70 16.38
C GLN A 9 -7.98 5.92 15.56
N ILE A 10 -7.23 5.02 16.19
CA ILE A 10 -6.22 4.19 15.50
C ILE A 10 -6.89 3.33 14.41
N ASN A 11 -8.02 2.70 14.73
CA ASN A 11 -8.76 1.89 13.75
C ASN A 11 -9.24 2.73 12.55
N LYS A 12 -9.72 3.95 12.80
CA LYS A 12 -10.11 4.88 11.72
C LYS A 12 -8.91 5.24 10.84
N LEU A 13 -7.76 5.58 11.43
CA LEU A 13 -6.55 5.91 10.67
C LEU A 13 -6.06 4.71 9.85
N GLN A 14 -6.08 3.51 10.43
CA GLN A 14 -5.73 2.28 9.73
C GLN A 14 -6.69 2.02 8.55
N GLN A 15 -7.99 2.26 8.72
CA GLN A 15 -8.97 2.13 7.63
C GLN A 15 -8.73 3.13 6.50
N VAL A 16 -8.41 4.38 6.83
CA VAL A 16 -8.05 5.40 5.81
C VAL A 16 -6.83 4.95 5.02
N LEU A 17 -5.76 4.53 5.70
CA LEU A 17 -4.56 4.02 5.02
C LEU A 17 -4.87 2.78 4.16
N LYS A 18 -5.68 1.84 4.68
CA LYS A 18 -6.11 0.65 3.93
C LYS A 18 -6.88 1.03 2.67
N LEU A 19 -7.78 2.01 2.76
CA LEU A 19 -8.55 2.48 1.61
C LEU A 19 -7.64 3.15 0.59
N THR A 20 -6.75 4.04 1.03
CA THR A 20 -5.78 4.72 0.15
C THR A 20 -4.91 3.72 -0.59
N PHE A 21 -4.23 2.82 0.14
CA PHE A 21 -3.32 1.84 -0.48
C PHE A 21 -4.03 0.66 -1.15
N GLY A 22 -5.35 0.54 -1.00
CA GLY A 22 -6.16 -0.38 -1.80
C GLY A 22 -6.64 0.26 -3.10
N ILE A 23 -7.20 1.47 -3.05
CA ILE A 23 -7.77 2.17 -4.20
C ILE A 23 -6.68 2.71 -5.12
N VAL A 24 -5.68 3.41 -4.58
CA VAL A 24 -4.69 4.12 -5.40
C VAL A 24 -3.93 3.18 -6.34
N PRO A 25 -3.43 2.00 -5.92
CA PRO A 25 -2.78 1.07 -6.84
C PRO A 25 -3.74 0.51 -7.91
N ILE A 26 -5.01 0.28 -7.57
CA ILE A 26 -6.02 -0.17 -8.54
C ILE A 26 -6.25 0.93 -9.60
N ALA A 27 -6.41 2.17 -9.16
CA ALA A 27 -6.62 3.30 -10.05
C ALA A 27 -5.38 3.56 -10.93
N ALA A 28 -4.18 3.55 -10.35
CA ALA A 28 -2.93 3.72 -11.08
C ALA A 28 -2.68 2.58 -12.08
N GLY A 29 -3.01 1.34 -11.69
CA GLY A 29 -2.87 0.20 -12.58
C GLY A 29 -3.89 0.21 -13.71
N ALA A 30 -5.14 0.62 -13.44
CA ALA A 30 -6.15 0.81 -14.48
C ALA A 30 -5.76 1.95 -15.44
N ASP A 31 -5.17 3.03 -14.93
CA ASP A 31 -4.74 4.15 -15.75
C ASP A 31 -3.63 3.75 -16.75
N LYS A 32 -2.81 2.73 -16.46
CA LYS A 32 -1.81 2.20 -17.42
C LYS A 32 -2.42 1.57 -18.67
N PHE A 33 -3.71 1.26 -18.66
CA PHE A 33 -4.44 0.81 -19.85
C PHE A 33 -5.12 1.96 -20.60
N LEU A 34 -5.41 3.06 -19.89
CA LEU A 34 -6.22 4.15 -20.41
C LEU A 34 -5.39 5.40 -20.76
N ASN A 35 -4.20 5.53 -20.17
CA ASN A 35 -3.31 6.69 -20.25
C ASN A 35 -4.04 8.03 -19.99
N LEU A 36 -4.94 8.09 -18.99
CA LEU A 36 -5.70 9.32 -18.69
C LEU A 36 -4.88 10.33 -17.89
N LEU A 37 -4.05 9.85 -16.95
CA LEU A 37 -3.21 10.74 -16.15
C LEU A 37 -1.88 11.07 -16.84
N THR A 38 -1.29 10.10 -17.53
CA THR A 38 0.00 10.26 -18.21
C THR A 38 0.20 9.19 -19.28
N GLN A 39 1.15 9.42 -20.20
CA GLN A 39 1.67 8.39 -21.10
C GLN A 39 2.71 7.55 -20.36
N TRP A 40 2.28 6.37 -19.91
CA TRP A 40 3.05 5.53 -18.99
C TRP A 40 4.27 4.89 -19.63
N ASP A 41 4.24 4.67 -20.93
CA ASP A 41 5.35 4.12 -21.71
C ASP A 41 6.55 5.06 -21.81
N GLU A 42 6.34 6.38 -21.71
CA GLU A 42 7.43 7.39 -21.68
C GLU A 42 8.24 7.37 -20.38
N TYR A 43 7.65 6.89 -19.28
CA TYR A 43 8.34 6.76 -17.98
C TYR A 43 9.35 5.61 -17.97
N LEU A 44 9.28 4.69 -18.94
CA LEU A 44 10.23 3.62 -19.06
C LEU A 44 11.54 4.16 -19.64
N SER A 45 12.65 4.00 -18.93
CA SER A 45 13.94 4.49 -19.44
C SER A 45 14.28 3.80 -20.77
N PRO A 46 14.90 4.51 -21.74
CA PRO A 46 15.26 3.92 -23.04
C PRO A 46 16.15 2.68 -22.91
N GLY A 47 17.01 2.65 -21.88
CA GLY A 47 17.85 1.49 -21.57
C GLY A 47 17.05 0.27 -21.11
N LEU A 48 16.01 0.46 -20.29
CA LEU A 48 15.14 -0.63 -19.84
C LEU A 48 14.23 -1.11 -20.98
N ALA A 49 13.68 -0.18 -21.77
CA ALA A 49 12.88 -0.50 -22.94
C ALA A 49 13.66 -1.35 -23.96
N GLY A 50 14.94 -1.06 -24.18
CA GLY A 50 15.79 -1.81 -25.11
C GLY A 50 16.18 -3.22 -24.65
N LEU A 51 16.01 -3.54 -23.36
CA LEU A 51 16.29 -4.87 -22.80
C LEU A 51 15.06 -5.79 -22.79
N LEU A 52 13.86 -5.23 -22.97
CA LEU A 52 12.63 -6.00 -22.91
C LEU A 52 12.37 -6.71 -24.24
N PRO A 53 11.97 -7.99 -24.22
CA PRO A 53 11.54 -8.71 -25.42
C PRO A 53 10.14 -8.28 -25.90
N ILE A 54 9.55 -7.25 -25.29
CA ILE A 54 8.19 -6.74 -25.53
C ILE A 54 8.23 -5.21 -25.60
N SER A 55 7.19 -4.60 -26.18
CA SER A 55 7.08 -3.14 -26.25
C SER A 55 6.92 -2.51 -24.85
N ALA A 56 7.37 -1.26 -24.71
CA ALA A 56 7.20 -0.49 -23.47
C ALA A 56 5.72 -0.40 -23.04
N SER A 57 4.81 -0.20 -24.00
CA SER A 57 3.37 -0.18 -23.74
C SER A 57 2.86 -1.51 -23.15
N THR A 58 3.23 -2.66 -23.75
CA THR A 58 2.83 -3.97 -23.22
C THR A 58 3.42 -4.23 -21.83
N PHE A 59 4.66 -3.82 -21.61
CA PHE A 59 5.28 -3.90 -20.28
C PHE A 59 4.50 -3.08 -19.24
N MET A 60 4.12 -1.83 -19.57
CA MET A 60 3.35 -0.99 -18.67
C MET A 60 1.96 -1.55 -18.38
N MET A 61 1.31 -2.20 -19.36
CA MET A 61 0.06 -2.93 -19.10
C MET A 61 0.25 -4.08 -18.09
N VAL A 62 1.35 -4.84 -18.19
CA VAL A 62 1.68 -5.91 -17.21
C VAL A 62 1.90 -5.31 -15.82
N VAL A 63 2.65 -4.20 -15.72
CA VAL A 63 2.80 -3.44 -14.46
C VAL A 63 1.43 -3.02 -13.91
N GLY A 64 0.52 -2.57 -14.77
CA GLY A 64 -0.84 -2.21 -14.39
C GLY A 64 -1.63 -3.36 -13.77
N VAL A 65 -1.52 -4.58 -14.32
CA VAL A 65 -2.12 -5.78 -13.71
C VAL A 65 -1.54 -6.03 -12.31
N VAL A 66 -0.21 -5.93 -12.17
CA VAL A 66 0.47 -6.16 -10.88
C VAL A 66 0.00 -5.17 -9.83
N GLU A 67 -0.14 -3.88 -10.17
CA GLU A 67 -0.62 -2.84 -9.25
C GLU A 67 -2.07 -3.07 -8.82
N ILE A 68 -2.95 -3.48 -9.75
CA ILE A 68 -4.34 -3.85 -9.43
C ILE A 68 -4.36 -5.02 -8.44
N VAL A 69 -3.57 -6.07 -8.70
CA VAL A 69 -3.47 -7.23 -7.80
C VAL A 69 -2.93 -6.81 -6.43
N ALA A 70 -1.94 -5.93 -6.37
CA ALA A 70 -1.39 -5.41 -5.13
C ALA A 70 -2.45 -4.64 -4.32
N GLY A 71 -3.25 -3.77 -4.96
CA GLY A 71 -4.34 -3.05 -4.29
C GLY A 71 -5.45 -3.99 -3.78
N ILE A 72 -5.84 -5.01 -4.55
CA ILE A 72 -6.76 -6.07 -4.10
C ILE A 72 -6.18 -6.83 -2.90
N LEU A 73 -4.87 -7.10 -2.92
CA LEU A 73 -4.19 -7.78 -1.83
C LEU A 73 -4.17 -6.95 -0.54
N VAL A 74 -4.10 -5.62 -0.62
CA VAL A 74 -4.27 -4.73 0.54
C VAL A 74 -5.67 -4.86 1.14
N PHE A 75 -6.71 -5.05 0.33
CA PHE A 75 -8.07 -5.25 0.86
C PHE A 75 -8.26 -6.60 1.54
N THR A 76 -7.75 -7.67 0.93
CA THR A 76 -7.93 -9.05 1.40
C THR A 76 -6.96 -9.44 2.51
N LYS A 77 -5.67 -9.12 2.35
CA LYS A 77 -4.57 -9.43 3.29
C LYS A 77 -3.75 -8.17 3.58
N THR A 78 -4.37 -7.21 4.27
CA THR A 78 -3.83 -5.86 4.48
C THR A 78 -2.38 -5.82 4.94
N ARG A 79 -1.97 -6.65 5.91
CA ARG A 79 -0.57 -6.70 6.35
C ARG A 79 0.39 -7.07 5.21
N LEU A 80 0.09 -8.14 4.48
CA LEU A 80 0.94 -8.63 3.40
C LEU A 80 0.92 -7.68 2.20
N GLY A 81 -0.27 -7.24 1.78
CA GLY A 81 -0.44 -6.30 0.69
C GLY A 81 0.29 -4.98 0.95
N ALA A 82 0.21 -4.45 2.17
CA ALA A 82 0.89 -3.20 2.53
C ALA A 82 2.42 -3.33 2.52
N TYR A 83 2.98 -4.48 2.91
CA TYR A 83 4.41 -4.73 2.74
C TYR A 83 4.82 -4.83 1.27
N ILE A 84 4.02 -5.51 0.45
CA ILE A 84 4.29 -5.64 -0.99
C ILE A 84 4.27 -4.27 -1.66
N VAL A 85 3.23 -3.46 -1.40
CA VAL A 85 3.13 -2.09 -1.93
C VAL A 85 4.30 -1.23 -1.46
N SER A 86 4.68 -1.31 -0.18
CA SER A 86 5.83 -0.58 0.36
C SER A 86 7.14 -0.95 -0.35
N ALA A 87 7.43 -2.25 -0.47
CA ALA A 87 8.65 -2.71 -1.16
C ALA A 87 8.65 -2.31 -2.64
N TRP A 88 7.50 -2.42 -3.32
CA TRP A 88 7.34 -2.04 -4.71
C TRP A 88 7.64 -0.55 -4.94
N LEU A 89 7.07 0.33 -4.11
CA LEU A 89 7.29 1.77 -4.19
C LEU A 89 8.77 2.14 -3.91
N VAL A 90 9.42 1.46 -2.97
CA VAL A 90 10.88 1.66 -2.75
C VAL A 90 11.67 1.27 -3.99
N LEU A 91 11.34 0.14 -4.64
CA LEU A 91 12.05 -0.30 -5.84
C LEU A 91 11.88 0.70 -6.99
N ILE A 92 10.66 1.22 -7.22
CA ILE A 92 10.41 2.27 -8.22
C ILE A 92 11.22 3.52 -7.88
N ALA A 93 11.13 4.00 -6.64
CA ALA A 93 11.85 5.19 -6.22
C ALA A 93 13.37 5.06 -6.41
N LEU A 94 13.95 3.92 -6.03
CA LEU A 94 15.38 3.67 -6.23
C LEU A 94 15.74 3.66 -7.72
N SER A 95 14.92 3.02 -8.58
CA SER A 95 15.13 3.03 -10.03
C SER A 95 15.17 4.46 -10.58
N LEU A 96 14.21 5.30 -10.19
CA LEU A 96 14.13 6.69 -10.63
C LEU A 96 15.33 7.51 -10.15
N LEU A 97 15.75 7.32 -8.89
CA LEU A 97 16.93 7.96 -8.32
C LEU A 97 18.21 7.59 -9.06
N PHE A 98 18.38 6.33 -9.46
CA PHE A 98 19.56 5.89 -10.21
C PHE A 98 19.61 6.50 -11.62
N THR A 99 18.46 6.67 -12.26
CA THR A 99 18.38 7.33 -13.58
C THR A 99 18.47 8.85 -13.51
N TRP A 100 18.41 9.45 -12.31
CA TRP A 100 18.32 10.90 -12.09
C TRP A 100 17.20 11.58 -12.88
N HIS A 101 16.16 10.81 -13.21
CA HIS A 101 15.00 11.26 -13.95
C HIS A 101 13.79 11.21 -13.02
N HIS A 102 13.01 12.29 -12.95
CA HIS A 102 11.84 12.42 -12.05
C HIS A 102 12.15 12.17 -10.56
N VAL A 103 13.21 12.80 -10.05
CA VAL A 103 13.62 12.69 -8.63
C VAL A 103 12.50 13.14 -7.67
N ASP A 104 11.65 14.08 -8.10
CA ASP A 104 10.47 14.51 -7.36
C ASP A 104 9.43 13.39 -7.19
N VAL A 105 9.22 12.56 -8.21
CA VAL A 105 8.37 11.38 -8.16
C VAL A 105 8.98 10.33 -7.22
N ALA A 106 10.29 10.11 -7.32
CA ALA A 106 10.99 9.15 -6.46
C ALA A 106 10.83 9.47 -4.96
N VAL A 107 10.97 10.74 -4.58
CA VAL A 107 10.79 11.17 -3.18
C VAL A 107 9.35 10.95 -2.72
N ARG A 108 8.35 11.22 -3.56
CA ARG A 108 6.93 10.96 -3.25
C ARG A 108 6.67 9.48 -3.04
N ASP A 109 7.24 8.62 -3.89
CA ASP A 109 7.10 7.18 -3.78
C ASP A 109 7.72 6.65 -2.47
N LEU A 110 8.85 7.19 -2.03
CA LEU A 110 9.42 6.84 -0.71
C LEU A 110 8.50 7.25 0.44
N VAL A 111 7.88 8.43 0.38
CA VAL A 111 6.91 8.88 1.40
C VAL A 111 5.71 7.93 1.44
N MET A 112 5.17 7.57 0.28
CA MET A 112 4.07 6.60 0.17
C MET A 112 4.50 5.21 0.67
N ALA A 113 5.74 4.78 0.39
CA ALA A 113 6.27 3.51 0.87
C ALA A 113 6.35 3.43 2.40
N VAL A 114 6.76 4.53 3.05
CA VAL A 114 6.79 4.64 4.52
C VAL A 114 5.38 4.60 5.10
N ALA A 115 4.42 5.27 4.47
CA ALA A 115 3.02 5.22 4.89
C ALA A 115 2.40 3.82 4.72
N ALA A 116 2.72 3.10 3.63
CA ALA A 116 2.31 1.72 3.43
C ALA A 116 2.96 0.77 4.46
N PHE A 117 4.24 0.95 4.76
CA PHE A 117 4.91 0.20 5.82
C PHE A 117 4.26 0.45 7.19
N THR A 118 3.87 1.69 7.47
CA THR A 118 3.14 2.06 8.68
C THR A 118 1.80 1.33 8.77
N LEU A 119 1.03 1.24 7.67
CA LEU A 119 -0.19 0.44 7.61
C LEU A 119 0.07 -1.04 7.92
N ALA A 120 1.14 -1.62 7.39
CA ALA A 120 1.51 -3.00 7.67
C ALA A 120 1.78 -3.22 9.16
N LYS A 121 2.52 -2.29 9.79
CA LYS A 121 2.84 -2.32 11.23
C LYS A 121 1.63 -2.09 12.12
N LEU A 122 0.75 -1.15 11.78
CA LEU A 122 -0.52 -0.96 12.49
C LEU A 122 -1.38 -2.23 12.43
N THR A 123 -1.42 -2.89 11.27
CA THR A 123 -2.17 -4.14 11.12
C THR A 123 -1.57 -5.28 11.93
N GLU A 124 -0.24 -5.39 12.01
CA GLU A 124 0.45 -6.36 12.85
C GLU A 124 0.13 -6.17 14.34
N ILE A 125 0.12 -4.93 14.82
CA ILE A 125 -0.20 -4.61 16.22
C ILE A 125 -1.67 -4.91 16.51
N SER A 126 -2.59 -4.53 15.63
CA SER A 126 -4.04 -4.78 15.81
C SER A 126 -4.38 -6.28 15.77
N VAL A 127 -3.68 -7.08 14.97
CA VAL A 127 -3.86 -8.55 14.93
C VAL A 127 -3.28 -9.23 16.17
N SER A 128 -2.21 -8.68 16.73
CA SER A 128 -1.51 -9.26 17.89
C SER A 128 -2.17 -8.97 19.23
N GLN A 129 -3.24 -8.15 19.29
CA GLN A 129 -4.05 -8.03 20.50
C GLN A 129 -4.99 -9.25 20.58
N PRO A 130 -4.66 -10.29 21.38
CA PRO A 130 -5.61 -11.36 21.62
C PRO A 130 -6.80 -10.74 22.36
N THR A 131 -7.96 -11.33 22.20
CA THR A 131 -9.24 -10.95 22.80
C THR A 131 -9.23 -10.90 24.34
N ASN A 132 -8.46 -10.00 24.96
CA ASN A 132 -8.53 -9.68 26.39
C ASN A 132 -9.82 -8.94 26.75
N ARG A 133 -10.64 -8.60 25.75
CA ARG A 133 -11.98 -8.02 25.92
C ARG A 133 -13.02 -9.02 26.43
N ARG A 134 -12.82 -10.34 26.29
CA ARG A 134 -13.75 -11.34 26.86
C ARG A 134 -13.49 -11.62 28.33
N TYR A 135 -12.25 -11.65 28.79
CA TYR A 135 -11.93 -11.95 30.20
C TYR A 135 -12.25 -10.78 31.14
N GLY A 136 -11.92 -9.54 30.78
CA GLY A 136 -12.27 -8.38 31.61
C GLY A 136 -13.78 -8.16 31.77
N LYS A 137 -14.60 -8.61 30.81
CA LYS A 137 -16.06 -8.56 30.94
C LYS A 137 -16.60 -9.67 31.85
N LEU A 138 -15.94 -10.84 31.89
CA LEU A 138 -16.33 -11.96 32.75
C LEU A 138 -15.93 -11.72 34.21
N GLU A 139 -14.78 -11.09 34.49
CA GLU A 139 -14.40 -10.69 35.86
C GLU A 139 -15.35 -9.62 36.43
N VAL A 140 -15.68 -8.60 35.64
CA VAL A 140 -16.61 -7.54 36.07
C VAL A 140 -18.03 -8.09 36.29
N GLN A 141 -18.44 -9.12 35.54
CA GLN A 141 -19.76 -9.74 35.66
C GLN A 141 -19.80 -10.84 36.74
N SER A 142 -18.66 -11.37 37.16
CA SER A 142 -18.50 -12.26 38.32
C SER A 142 -18.42 -11.52 39.66
N GLN A 143 -18.12 -10.22 39.65
CA GLN A 143 -17.98 -9.38 40.85
C GLN A 143 -19.24 -8.56 41.18
N ASN A 144 -20.32 -8.72 40.43
CA ASN A 144 -21.60 -8.07 40.72
C ASN A 144 -22.61 -9.12 41.23
N PRO A 145 -22.91 -9.18 42.53
CA PRO A 145 -23.86 -10.14 43.11
C PRO A 145 -25.31 -9.90 42.65
#